data_AF-A0A2H6KFH0-F1
#
_entry.id   AF-A0A2H6KFH0-F1
#
_cell.length_a   1.000
_cell.length_b   1.000
_cell.length_c   1.000
_cell.angle_alpha   90.00
_cell.angle_beta   90.00
_cell.angle_gamma   90.00
#
_symmetry.space_group_name_H-M   'P 1'
#
loop_
_entity.id
_entity.type
_entity.pdbx_description
1 polymer ?
#
loop_
_entity_poly.entity_id
_entity_poly.type
_entity_poly.pdbx_seq_one_letter_code
_entity_poly.pdbx_strand_id
1 'polypeptide(L)'
;MDLKKAKEQIKLGMKTVIKDLNVLTLDDLVKGDLRTLRDNILGLNNGTLANSQLEALKQSAQKKSLDELAGKSGDKSIMKLTNELDTKFKDAIQKPLTTAVEAVDSAIQTLGGKFKTSEKLDTIDKIFGHIKDKVGEIKGSESSKTGLEGIVKKVKDLANAFVNSGGRGFRARVDGWVEGVVGNGKPLGTRDHKPGMKAVTSWLESYKEAARRGGQNEGNFKDQVKNKIMLQPQISHAIKEAQQHITAQKVNDKIVNNLTAIVSACNTFVSELDKEIMKDKLGKLADPIAQKIKHWMEGQSVWSHVNNGDADLKCAIRYTLLALCAGVKQVATEINSLGTDKFGKILDAIKPTVDDLDKQLKEATQIPKPAGAQKDSPAQAVDSKLKDVRDEVQGLEGKFTAVKHDLQKAVDDLPNAVDNFNQQAQAQIRAAAKAAIGKAAGEISTGSDPKAIKLENKMPTFNGQFSQIQSNLQPVSSHRFMSNQQPPSDSPPVRHQPQVSHNKIVPSRHLCIANLAPHIAGRTRCNF
;
A
#
# COMPACT_ATOMS: atom_id res chain seq x y z
N MET A 1 1.12 -76.60 -115.33
CA MET A 1 0.84 -76.61 -113.88
C MET A 1 -0.65 -76.46 -113.66
N ASP A 2 -1.20 -77.00 -112.58
CA ASP A 2 -2.59 -76.72 -112.17
C ASP A 2 -2.67 -75.43 -111.34
N LEU A 3 -3.30 -74.41 -111.91
CA LEU A 3 -3.53 -73.11 -111.26
C LEU A 3 -4.49 -73.21 -110.06
N LYS A 4 -5.39 -74.20 -110.02
CA LYS A 4 -6.31 -74.42 -108.91
C LYS A 4 -5.54 -74.89 -107.67
N LYS A 5 -4.64 -75.87 -107.83
CA LYS A 5 -3.73 -76.33 -106.76
C LYS A 5 -2.82 -75.23 -106.25
N ALA A 6 -2.26 -74.38 -107.13
CA ALA A 6 -1.46 -73.23 -106.73
C ALA A 6 -2.28 -72.20 -105.91
N LYS A 7 -3.49 -71.88 -106.37
CA LYS A 7 -4.41 -70.95 -105.66
C LYS A 7 -4.82 -71.46 -104.28
N GLU A 8 -5.07 -72.77 -104.13
CA GLU A 8 -5.36 -73.37 -102.81
C GLU A 8 -4.12 -73.39 -101.90
N GLN A 9 -2.91 -73.65 -102.42
CA GLN A 9 -1.69 -73.57 -101.61
C GLN A 9 -1.38 -72.13 -101.16
N ILE A 10 -1.60 -71.12 -102.01
CA ILE A 10 -1.46 -69.70 -101.63
C ILE A 10 -2.47 -69.34 -100.54
N LYS A 11 -3.75 -69.73 -100.67
CA LYS A 11 -4.76 -69.56 -99.61
C LYS A 11 -4.33 -70.23 -98.30
N LEU A 12 -3.81 -71.46 -98.36
CA LEU A 12 -3.37 -72.19 -97.17
C LEU A 12 -2.21 -71.46 -96.50
N GLY A 13 -1.18 -71.06 -97.28
CA GLY A 13 -0.03 -70.30 -96.79
C GLY A 13 -0.45 -68.97 -96.14
N MET A 14 -1.31 -68.19 -96.80
CA MET A 14 -1.87 -66.97 -96.22
C MET A 14 -2.63 -67.24 -94.92
N LYS A 15 -3.46 -68.29 -94.86
CA LYS A 15 -4.24 -68.64 -93.67
C LYS A 15 -3.37 -69.13 -92.51
N THR A 16 -2.27 -69.83 -92.80
CA THR A 16 -1.24 -70.22 -91.83
C THR A 16 -0.53 -68.99 -91.29
N VAL A 17 0.02 -68.12 -92.16
CA VAL A 17 0.71 -66.88 -91.76
C VAL A 17 -0.20 -65.96 -90.92
N ILE A 18 -1.48 -65.79 -91.31
CA ILE A 18 -2.47 -65.02 -90.56
C ILE A 18 -2.73 -65.58 -89.15
N LYS A 19 -2.64 -66.91 -88.97
CA LYS A 19 -2.82 -67.57 -87.69
C LYS A 19 -1.55 -67.53 -86.83
N ASP A 20 -0.40 -67.85 -87.41
CA ASP A 20 0.86 -67.99 -86.70
C ASP A 20 1.42 -66.62 -86.26
N LEU A 21 1.13 -65.56 -87.02
CA LEU A 21 1.35 -64.16 -86.63
C LEU A 21 0.21 -63.58 -85.76
N ASN A 22 -0.71 -64.42 -85.26
CA ASN A 22 -1.82 -64.06 -84.35
C ASN A 22 -2.69 -62.87 -84.80
N VAL A 23 -2.76 -62.58 -86.10
CA VAL A 23 -3.46 -61.41 -86.65
C VAL A 23 -4.97 -61.46 -86.32
N LEU A 24 -5.52 -62.66 -86.16
CA LEU A 24 -6.93 -62.91 -85.80
C LEU A 24 -7.27 -62.67 -84.32
N THR A 25 -6.29 -62.42 -83.45
CA THR A 25 -6.50 -62.12 -82.02
C THR A 25 -5.85 -60.79 -81.59
N LEU A 26 -5.27 -60.06 -82.55
CA LEU A 26 -4.62 -58.77 -82.33
C LEU A 26 -5.59 -57.71 -81.79
N ASP A 27 -6.88 -57.78 -82.15
CA ASP A 27 -7.89 -56.85 -81.66
C ASP A 27 -8.26 -57.09 -80.19
N ASP A 28 -8.29 -58.35 -79.72
CA ASP A 28 -8.45 -58.68 -78.29
C ASP A 28 -7.23 -58.25 -77.46
N LEU A 29 -6.01 -58.34 -78.01
CA LEU A 29 -4.82 -57.79 -77.35
C LEU A 29 -4.86 -56.26 -77.28
N VAL A 30 -5.30 -55.57 -78.35
CA VAL A 30 -5.56 -54.12 -78.33
C VAL A 30 -6.63 -53.75 -77.31
N LYS A 31 -7.75 -54.50 -77.23
CA LYS A 31 -8.79 -54.30 -76.20
C LYS A 31 -8.24 -54.50 -74.79
N GLY A 32 -7.36 -55.49 -74.59
CA GLY A 32 -6.70 -55.77 -73.31
C GLY A 32 -5.80 -54.62 -72.85
N ASP A 33 -4.84 -54.22 -73.69
CA ASP A 33 -3.92 -53.12 -73.40
C ASP A 33 -4.68 -51.78 -73.24
N LEU A 34 -5.67 -51.49 -74.08
CA LEU A 34 -6.52 -50.28 -73.96
C LEU A 34 -7.40 -50.30 -72.71
N ARG A 35 -7.88 -51.47 -72.27
CA ARG A 35 -8.65 -51.60 -71.02
C ARG A 35 -7.75 -51.34 -69.81
N THR A 36 -6.57 -51.95 -69.76
CA THR A 36 -5.58 -51.67 -68.72
C THR A 36 -5.19 -50.19 -68.68
N LEU A 37 -4.97 -49.56 -69.84
CA LEU A 37 -4.71 -48.12 -69.93
C LEU A 37 -5.89 -47.28 -69.45
N ARG A 38 -7.13 -47.63 -69.83
CA ARG A 38 -8.36 -46.96 -69.38
C ARG A 38 -8.55 -47.08 -67.87
N ASP A 39 -8.36 -48.27 -67.30
CA ASP A 39 -8.58 -48.52 -65.87
C ASP A 39 -7.52 -47.79 -65.03
N ASN A 40 -6.27 -47.71 -65.51
CA ASN A 40 -5.23 -46.84 -64.94
C ASN A 40 -5.62 -45.34 -64.99
N ILE A 41 -6.16 -44.86 -66.11
CA ILE A 41 -6.61 -43.46 -66.25
C ILE A 41 -7.84 -43.15 -65.37
N LEU A 42 -8.78 -44.09 -65.24
CA LEU A 42 -9.93 -43.95 -64.34
C LEU A 42 -9.49 -43.94 -62.87
N GLY A 43 -8.49 -44.73 -62.50
CA GLY A 43 -7.85 -44.68 -61.18
C GLY A 43 -7.27 -43.30 -60.82
N LEU A 44 -6.75 -42.56 -61.80
CA LEU A 44 -6.27 -41.17 -61.62
C LEU A 44 -7.40 -40.15 -61.50
N ASN A 45 -8.54 -40.37 -62.16
CA ASN A 45 -9.61 -39.37 -62.29
C ASN A 45 -10.58 -39.32 -61.09
N ASN A 46 -10.63 -40.36 -60.26
CA ASN A 46 -11.60 -40.48 -59.15
C ASN A 46 -11.31 -39.57 -57.93
N GLY A 47 -10.35 -38.64 -58.00
CA GLY A 47 -10.04 -37.65 -56.96
C GLY A 47 -9.41 -38.19 -55.65
N THR A 48 -9.43 -39.51 -55.45
CA THR A 48 -8.93 -40.23 -54.27
C THR A 48 -7.44 -40.00 -53.99
N LEU A 49 -6.63 -39.78 -55.04
CA LEU A 49 -5.17 -39.69 -54.98
C LEU A 49 -4.61 -38.49 -54.20
N ALA A 50 -5.47 -37.51 -53.89
CA ALA A 50 -5.21 -36.40 -52.97
C ALA A 50 -6.04 -36.48 -51.68
N ASN A 51 -7.11 -37.27 -51.67
CA ASN A 51 -8.12 -37.26 -50.63
C ASN A 51 -7.66 -38.00 -49.37
N SER A 52 -6.85 -39.06 -49.52
CA SER A 52 -6.23 -39.73 -48.36
C SER A 52 -5.24 -38.83 -47.63
N GLN A 53 -4.49 -37.98 -48.35
CA GLN A 53 -3.59 -36.98 -47.76
C GLN A 53 -4.36 -35.78 -47.18
N LEU A 54 -5.50 -35.41 -47.78
CA LEU A 54 -6.37 -34.36 -47.24
C LEU A 54 -7.04 -34.81 -45.93
N GLU A 55 -7.50 -36.07 -45.87
CA GLU A 55 -7.99 -36.69 -44.63
C GLU A 55 -6.86 -36.91 -43.61
N ALA A 56 -5.66 -37.34 -44.04
CA ALA A 56 -4.51 -37.42 -43.14
C ALA A 56 -4.13 -36.06 -42.56
N LEU A 57 -4.25 -34.96 -43.32
CA LEU A 57 -4.07 -33.60 -42.80
C LEU A 57 -5.18 -33.22 -41.80
N LYS A 58 -6.46 -33.45 -42.15
CA LYS A 58 -7.59 -33.21 -41.24
C LYS A 58 -7.48 -33.99 -39.92
N GLN A 59 -6.99 -35.22 -39.99
CA GLN A 59 -6.85 -36.12 -38.85
C GLN A 59 -5.48 -36.00 -38.14
N SER A 60 -4.55 -35.20 -38.70
CA SER A 60 -3.18 -35.04 -38.20
C SER A 60 -3.15 -34.54 -36.75
N ALA A 61 -2.14 -35.00 -36.01
CA ALA A 61 -1.89 -34.53 -34.65
C ALA A 61 -1.61 -33.01 -34.62
N GLN A 62 -0.93 -32.47 -35.65
CA GLN A 62 -0.67 -31.04 -35.76
C GLN A 62 -1.98 -30.24 -35.89
N LYS A 63 -2.89 -30.62 -36.81
CA LYS A 63 -4.15 -29.87 -36.98
C LYS A 63 -5.01 -29.96 -35.73
N LYS A 64 -5.19 -31.16 -35.16
CA LYS A 64 -5.97 -31.34 -33.92
C LYS A 64 -5.40 -30.51 -32.77
N SER A 65 -4.09 -30.54 -32.55
CA SER A 65 -3.42 -29.72 -31.54
C SER A 65 -3.63 -28.20 -31.77
N LEU A 66 -3.65 -27.75 -33.02
CA LEU A 66 -3.90 -26.35 -33.37
C LEU A 66 -5.38 -25.96 -33.14
N ASP A 67 -6.31 -26.82 -33.55
CA ASP A 67 -7.76 -26.65 -33.33
C ASP A 67 -8.11 -26.69 -31.82
N GLU A 68 -7.43 -27.53 -31.03
CA GLU A 68 -7.58 -27.64 -29.57
C GLU A 68 -7.00 -26.42 -28.84
N LEU A 69 -5.87 -25.87 -29.31
CA LEU A 69 -5.21 -24.70 -28.73
C LEU A 69 -5.96 -23.39 -29.04
N ALA A 70 -6.48 -23.24 -30.26
CA ALA A 70 -7.27 -22.06 -30.67
C ALA A 70 -8.78 -22.19 -30.39
N GLY A 71 -9.27 -23.39 -30.07
CA GLY A 71 -10.69 -23.68 -29.90
C GLY A 71 -11.31 -23.09 -28.62
N LYS A 72 -12.64 -23.13 -28.53
CA LYS A 72 -13.41 -22.52 -27.43
C LYS A 72 -13.53 -23.36 -26.15
N SER A 73 -13.15 -24.65 -26.20
CA SER A 73 -13.65 -25.64 -25.23
C SER A 73 -12.59 -26.51 -24.54
N GLY A 74 -11.30 -26.34 -24.84
CA GLY A 74 -10.22 -27.12 -24.24
C GLY A 74 -9.63 -26.47 -22.99
N ASP A 75 -9.29 -27.25 -21.96
CA ASP A 75 -8.65 -26.75 -20.73
C ASP A 75 -7.30 -26.06 -20.94
N LYS A 76 -6.65 -26.34 -22.08
CA LYS A 76 -5.40 -25.72 -22.51
C LYS A 76 -5.59 -24.69 -23.62
N SER A 77 -6.83 -24.39 -24.02
CA SER A 77 -7.07 -23.48 -25.13
C SER A 77 -6.84 -22.03 -24.72
N ILE A 78 -6.28 -21.25 -25.63
CA ILE A 78 -5.94 -19.84 -25.39
C ILE A 78 -7.22 -19.04 -25.13
N MET A 79 -8.32 -19.36 -25.82
CA MET A 79 -9.63 -18.72 -25.56
C MET A 79 -10.11 -18.97 -24.13
N LYS A 80 -10.10 -20.22 -23.65
CA LYS A 80 -10.56 -20.54 -22.28
C LYS A 80 -9.65 -19.89 -21.24
N LEU A 81 -8.33 -20.02 -21.40
CA LEU A 81 -7.37 -19.44 -20.47
C LEU A 81 -7.47 -17.91 -20.40
N THR A 82 -7.78 -17.24 -21.51
CA THR A 82 -7.98 -15.77 -21.58
C THR A 82 -9.29 -15.34 -20.93
N ASN A 83 -10.37 -16.09 -21.14
CA ASN A 83 -11.65 -15.85 -20.47
C ASN A 83 -11.53 -15.97 -18.94
N GLU A 84 -10.74 -16.94 -18.44
CA GLU A 84 -10.47 -17.15 -17.02
C GLU A 84 -9.57 -16.07 -16.38
N LEU A 85 -8.97 -15.16 -17.14
CA LEU A 85 -8.06 -14.14 -16.58
C LEU A 85 -8.75 -13.20 -15.60
N ASP A 86 -10.05 -12.88 -15.78
CA ASP A 86 -10.79 -12.04 -14.82
C ASP A 86 -10.78 -12.67 -13.42
N THR A 87 -11.21 -13.93 -13.32
CA THR A 87 -11.26 -14.66 -12.06
C THR A 87 -9.88 -14.78 -11.44
N LYS A 88 -8.86 -15.12 -12.25
CA LYS A 88 -7.47 -15.25 -11.77
C LYS A 88 -6.90 -13.92 -11.29
N PHE A 89 -7.14 -12.81 -11.99
CA PHE A 89 -6.75 -11.48 -11.54
C PHE A 89 -7.48 -11.06 -10.26
N LYS A 90 -8.80 -11.31 -10.18
CA LYS A 90 -9.60 -10.92 -9.01
C LYS A 90 -9.21 -11.70 -7.77
N ASP A 91 -9.10 -13.02 -7.84
CA ASP A 91 -8.79 -13.86 -6.67
C ASP A 91 -7.31 -13.88 -6.29
N ALA A 92 -6.37 -13.75 -7.24
CA ALA A 92 -4.94 -13.84 -6.94
C ALA A 92 -4.22 -12.47 -6.79
N ILE A 93 -4.81 -11.37 -7.28
CA ILE A 93 -4.18 -10.03 -7.23
C ILE A 93 -5.09 -9.01 -6.53
N GLN A 94 -6.28 -8.72 -7.08
CA GLN A 94 -7.13 -7.63 -6.59
C GLN A 94 -7.57 -7.86 -5.13
N LYS A 95 -8.18 -9.02 -4.85
CA LYS A 95 -8.72 -9.37 -3.53
C LYS A 95 -7.65 -9.44 -2.43
N PRO A 96 -6.50 -10.13 -2.59
CA PRO A 96 -5.43 -10.09 -1.60
C PRO A 96 -4.92 -8.68 -1.29
N LEU A 97 -4.76 -7.82 -2.30
CA LEU A 97 -4.31 -6.44 -2.12
C LEU A 97 -5.36 -5.58 -1.40
N THR A 98 -6.63 -5.65 -1.81
CA THR A 98 -7.74 -4.94 -1.14
C THR A 98 -7.83 -5.35 0.33
N THR A 99 -7.86 -6.65 0.63
CA THR A 99 -7.92 -7.14 2.02
C THR A 99 -6.70 -6.74 2.85
N ALA A 100 -5.51 -6.65 2.24
CA ALA A 100 -4.32 -6.16 2.95
C ALA A 100 -4.42 -4.67 3.33
N VAL A 101 -4.93 -3.82 2.43
CA VAL A 101 -5.14 -2.39 2.71
C VAL A 101 -6.27 -2.18 3.73
N GLU A 102 -7.40 -2.89 3.58
CA GLU A 102 -8.52 -2.88 4.54
C GLU A 102 -8.09 -3.32 5.95
N ALA A 103 -7.16 -4.26 6.06
CA ALA A 103 -6.62 -4.71 7.34
C ALA A 103 -5.78 -3.61 8.02
N VAL A 104 -5.00 -2.83 7.26
CA VAL A 104 -4.26 -1.67 7.80
C VAL A 104 -5.22 -0.57 8.23
N ASP A 105 -6.21 -0.21 7.39
CA ASP A 105 -7.25 0.76 7.72
C ASP A 105 -8.04 0.37 8.98
N SER A 106 -8.35 -0.92 9.12
CA SER A 106 -9.03 -1.48 10.29
C SER A 106 -8.15 -1.46 11.55
N ALA A 107 -6.85 -1.70 11.42
CA ALA A 107 -5.90 -1.62 12.54
C ALA A 107 -5.75 -0.18 13.05
N ILE A 108 -5.65 0.81 12.13
CA ILE A 108 -5.60 2.24 12.47
C ILE A 108 -6.89 2.66 13.18
N GLN A 109 -8.06 2.31 12.64
CA GLN A 109 -9.35 2.58 13.28
C GLN A 109 -9.50 1.89 14.64
N THR A 110 -8.98 0.66 14.80
CA THR A 110 -8.99 -0.08 16.08
C THR A 110 -8.07 0.57 17.11
N LEU A 111 -6.94 1.14 16.70
CA LEU A 111 -6.02 1.90 17.55
C LEU A 111 -6.66 3.22 17.98
N GLY A 112 -7.21 3.99 17.04
CA GLY A 112 -7.95 5.23 17.30
C GLY A 112 -9.14 5.03 18.24
N GLY A 113 -9.88 3.94 18.05
CA GLY A 113 -11.00 3.53 18.91
C GLY A 113 -10.64 3.13 20.34
N LYS A 114 -9.35 3.09 20.72
CA LYS A 114 -8.93 2.96 22.13
C LYS A 114 -8.99 4.27 22.90
N PHE A 115 -8.95 5.42 22.22
CA PHE A 115 -9.00 6.73 22.85
C PHE A 115 -10.44 7.13 23.16
N LYS A 116 -10.70 7.54 24.41
CA LYS A 116 -12.03 7.99 24.86
C LYS A 116 -12.29 9.44 24.45
N THR A 117 -12.51 9.65 23.15
CA THR A 117 -12.83 10.94 22.54
C THR A 117 -14.14 10.86 21.74
N SER A 118 -14.79 12.00 21.53
CA SER A 118 -15.94 12.15 20.62
C SER A 118 -15.53 12.25 19.15
N GLU A 119 -14.24 12.46 18.85
CA GLU A 119 -13.72 12.64 17.50
C GLU A 119 -13.26 11.32 16.88
N LYS A 120 -13.49 11.13 15.57
CA LYS A 120 -13.06 9.93 14.85
C LYS A 120 -11.57 10.03 14.50
N LEU A 121 -10.71 9.39 15.31
CA LEU A 121 -9.26 9.27 15.11
C LEU A 121 -8.92 8.11 14.15
N ASP A 122 -9.34 8.20 12.89
CA ASP A 122 -9.18 7.14 11.88
C ASP A 122 -7.94 7.27 10.97
N THR A 123 -6.97 8.11 11.35
CA THR A 123 -5.68 8.29 10.62
C THR A 123 -4.51 8.44 11.60
N ILE A 124 -3.28 8.20 11.15
CA ILE A 124 -2.08 8.29 12.00
C ILE A 124 -1.85 9.72 12.49
N ASP A 125 -2.01 10.74 11.63
CA ASP A 125 -1.85 12.16 12.03
C ASP A 125 -2.86 12.57 13.11
N LYS A 126 -4.11 12.11 13.01
CA LYS A 126 -5.13 12.33 14.06
C LYS A 126 -4.76 11.67 15.37
N ILE A 127 -4.31 10.41 15.32
CA ILE A 127 -3.93 9.66 16.53
C ILE A 127 -2.72 10.32 17.21
N PHE A 128 -1.67 10.65 16.45
CA PHE A 128 -0.49 11.32 17.00
C PHE A 128 -0.79 12.75 17.43
N GLY A 129 -1.70 13.46 16.76
CA GLY A 129 -2.24 14.75 17.19
C GLY A 129 -2.92 14.67 18.56
N HIS A 130 -3.83 13.72 18.75
CA HIS A 130 -4.51 13.52 20.03
C HIS A 130 -3.54 13.16 21.17
N ILE A 131 -2.55 12.29 20.90
CA ILE A 131 -1.51 11.94 21.89
C ILE A 131 -0.65 13.16 22.21
N LYS A 132 -0.21 13.93 21.20
CA LYS A 132 0.56 15.19 21.37
C LYS A 132 -0.15 16.15 22.29
N ASP A 133 -1.43 16.39 22.05
CA ASP A 133 -2.18 17.41 22.80
C ASP A 133 -2.38 16.97 24.27
N LYS A 134 -2.58 15.66 24.51
CA LYS A 134 -2.63 15.10 25.88
C LYS A 134 -1.27 15.09 26.60
N VAL A 135 -0.17 14.86 25.89
CA VAL A 135 1.19 15.02 26.43
C VAL A 135 1.49 16.51 26.71
N GLY A 136 1.01 17.41 25.85
CA GLY A 136 1.06 18.87 26.03
C GLY A 136 0.28 19.36 27.25
N GLU A 137 -0.89 18.79 27.54
CA GLU A 137 -1.65 19.05 28.78
C GLU A 137 -0.87 18.62 30.04
N ILE A 138 -0.22 17.46 30.01
CA ILE A 138 0.60 16.94 31.12
C ILE A 138 1.85 17.82 31.34
N LYS A 139 2.53 18.22 30.24
CA LYS A 139 3.66 19.15 30.28
C LYS A 139 3.25 20.52 30.81
N GLY A 140 2.17 21.07 30.28
CA GLY A 140 1.62 22.37 30.65
C GLY A 140 2.50 23.56 30.27
N SER A 141 2.53 24.59 31.12
CA SER A 141 3.22 25.85 30.84
C SER A 141 3.70 26.56 32.10
N GLU A 142 4.91 27.14 32.06
CA GLU A 142 5.44 28.02 33.10
C GLU A 142 4.58 29.30 33.25
N SER A 143 4.08 29.88 32.16
CA SER A 143 3.35 31.16 32.20
C SER A 143 1.97 31.02 32.84
N SER A 144 1.21 30.00 32.43
CA SER A 144 -0.11 29.64 33.01
C SER A 144 -0.01 28.87 34.33
N LYS A 145 1.20 28.44 34.71
CA LYS A 145 1.50 27.60 35.87
C LYS A 145 0.69 26.30 35.94
N THR A 146 0.51 25.66 34.78
CA THR A 146 -0.18 24.37 34.57
C THR A 146 0.80 23.24 34.26
N GLY A 147 0.38 21.98 34.45
CA GLY A 147 1.20 20.79 34.17
C GLY A 147 2.51 20.71 34.97
N LEU A 148 3.45 19.89 34.49
CA LEU A 148 4.78 19.73 35.07
C LEU A 148 5.57 21.04 35.11
N GLU A 149 5.57 21.82 34.03
CA GLU A 149 6.26 23.12 33.96
C GLU A 149 5.71 24.10 35.01
N GLY A 150 4.39 24.07 35.24
CA GLY A 150 3.75 24.85 36.28
C GLY A 150 4.10 24.42 37.70
N ILE A 151 4.43 23.16 37.93
CA ILE A 151 4.92 22.66 39.22
C ILE A 151 6.38 23.08 39.42
N VAL A 152 7.25 22.88 38.42
CA VAL A 152 8.64 23.39 38.42
C VAL A 152 8.64 24.89 38.72
N LYS A 153 7.78 25.67 38.04
CA LYS A 153 7.62 27.09 38.29
C LYS A 153 7.20 27.42 39.71
N LYS A 154 6.16 26.78 40.25
CA LYS A 154 5.71 27.01 41.64
C LYS A 154 6.81 26.71 42.66
N VAL A 155 7.64 25.70 42.40
CA VAL A 155 8.80 25.37 43.26
C VAL A 155 9.95 26.38 43.11
N LYS A 156 10.26 26.83 41.88
CA LYS A 156 11.24 27.92 41.64
C LYS A 156 10.80 29.21 42.33
N ASP A 157 9.53 29.59 42.18
CA ASP A 157 8.95 30.78 42.81
C ASP A 157 8.98 30.66 44.35
N LEU A 158 8.70 29.47 44.91
CA LEU A 158 8.82 29.20 46.34
C LEU A 158 10.27 29.35 46.82
N ALA A 159 11.25 28.76 46.14
CA ALA A 159 12.67 28.86 46.52
C ALA A 159 13.18 30.31 46.41
N ASN A 160 12.82 31.02 45.33
CA ASN A 160 13.09 32.46 45.20
C ASN A 160 12.47 33.29 46.34
N ALA A 161 11.35 32.85 46.93
CA ALA A 161 10.76 33.50 48.08
C ALA A 161 11.59 33.41 49.38
N PHE A 162 12.62 32.55 49.42
CA PHE A 162 13.63 32.45 50.49
C PHE A 162 14.98 33.10 50.12
N VAL A 163 15.23 33.42 48.84
CA VAL A 163 16.46 34.10 48.39
C VAL A 163 16.47 35.56 48.86
N ASN A 164 17.60 36.01 49.41
CA ASN A 164 17.80 37.40 49.85
C ASN A 164 17.78 38.38 48.66
N SER A 165 16.65 39.04 48.42
CA SER A 165 16.46 40.06 47.38
C SER A 165 15.46 41.13 47.85
N GLY A 166 15.87 42.41 47.83
CA GLY A 166 14.99 43.54 48.15
C GLY A 166 14.28 43.46 49.51
N GLY A 167 14.98 43.01 50.56
CA GLY A 167 14.43 42.82 51.91
C GLY A 167 13.56 41.56 52.09
N ARG A 168 13.33 40.80 51.02
CA ARG A 168 12.66 39.49 51.02
C ARG A 168 13.73 38.41 51.09
N GLY A 169 13.47 37.30 51.76
CA GLY A 169 14.44 36.23 51.97
C GLY A 169 14.17 35.45 53.25
N PHE A 170 15.13 34.66 53.72
CA PHE A 170 14.98 33.83 54.92
C PHE A 170 14.61 34.66 56.17
N ARG A 171 15.19 35.86 56.33
CA ARG A 171 14.83 36.79 57.43
C ARG A 171 13.33 37.11 57.47
N ALA A 172 12.71 37.35 56.31
CA ALA A 172 11.29 37.68 56.22
C ALA A 172 10.38 36.46 56.48
N ARG A 173 10.90 35.23 56.32
CA ARG A 173 10.20 34.00 56.70
C ARG A 173 10.23 33.83 58.22
N VAL A 174 11.40 34.03 58.85
CA VAL A 174 11.54 33.99 60.32
C VAL A 174 10.72 35.09 61.00
N ASP A 175 10.73 36.32 60.48
CA ASP A 175 9.86 37.40 60.98
C ASP A 175 8.37 37.00 60.90
N GLY A 176 7.93 36.50 59.75
CA GLY A 176 6.56 36.02 59.55
C GLY A 176 6.17 34.83 60.42
N TRP A 177 7.12 33.96 60.79
CA TRP A 177 6.93 32.85 61.73
C TRP A 177 6.84 33.34 63.18
N VAL A 178 7.72 34.24 63.63
CA VAL A 178 7.61 34.89 64.96
C VAL A 178 6.28 35.64 65.08
N GLU A 179 5.85 36.33 64.03
CA GLU A 179 4.53 36.98 63.97
C GLU A 179 3.37 35.97 64.00
N GLY A 180 3.54 34.76 63.46
CA GLY A 180 2.57 33.67 63.58
C GLY A 180 2.44 33.13 65.01
N VAL A 181 3.54 33.13 65.76
CA VAL A 181 3.59 32.65 67.15
C VAL A 181 3.09 33.71 68.14
N VAL A 182 3.55 34.95 68.03
CA VAL A 182 3.17 36.06 68.93
C VAL A 182 1.82 36.68 68.54
N GLY A 183 1.48 36.68 67.25
CA GLY A 183 0.44 37.53 66.66
C GLY A 183 0.94 38.96 66.39
N ASN A 184 0.13 39.78 65.70
CA ASN A 184 0.52 41.14 65.26
C ASN A 184 -0.35 42.27 65.79
N GLY A 185 -1.20 42.04 66.80
CA GLY A 185 -1.98 43.07 67.48
C GLY A 185 -3.11 43.74 66.65
N LYS A 186 -3.08 43.61 65.31
CA LYS A 186 -4.06 44.20 64.39
C LYS A 186 -5.51 43.84 64.77
N PRO A 187 -6.50 44.72 64.53
CA PRO A 187 -7.90 44.43 64.88
C PRO A 187 -8.45 43.17 64.22
N LEU A 188 -9.30 42.44 64.95
CA LEU A 188 -10.03 41.30 64.42
C LEU A 188 -10.87 41.72 63.20
N GLY A 189 -10.89 40.90 62.16
CA GLY A 189 -11.56 41.21 60.89
C GLY A 189 -10.70 41.99 59.88
N THR A 190 -9.52 42.50 60.26
CA THR A 190 -8.55 42.99 59.26
C THR A 190 -7.91 41.82 58.50
N ARG A 191 -7.67 41.99 57.20
CA ARG A 191 -7.10 40.95 56.30
C ARG A 191 -5.79 40.35 56.81
N ASP A 192 -4.99 41.14 57.52
CA ASP A 192 -3.67 40.76 58.01
C ASP A 192 -3.70 40.24 59.47
N HIS A 193 -4.85 40.16 60.12
CA HIS A 193 -4.94 39.81 61.54
C HIS A 193 -4.31 38.43 61.82
N LYS A 194 -3.26 38.41 62.66
CA LYS A 194 -2.71 37.17 63.22
C LYS A 194 -2.96 37.15 64.73
N PRO A 195 -3.76 36.20 65.25
CA PRO A 195 -4.04 36.13 66.68
C PRO A 195 -2.81 35.76 67.50
N GLY A 196 -1.92 34.92 66.95
CA GLY A 196 -0.83 34.25 67.66
C GLY A 196 -1.24 32.86 68.18
N MET A 197 -0.27 32.10 68.69
CA MET A 197 -0.52 30.83 69.36
C MET A 197 -1.08 31.08 70.76
N LYS A 198 -2.28 30.57 71.06
CA LYS A 198 -2.96 30.78 72.36
C LYS A 198 -2.07 30.50 73.58
N ALA A 199 -1.27 29.44 73.52
CA ALA A 199 -0.34 29.03 74.60
C ALA A 199 0.86 29.97 74.81
N VAL A 200 1.14 30.88 73.86
CA VAL A 200 2.09 31.99 74.03
C VAL A 200 1.35 33.26 74.42
N THR A 201 0.22 33.54 73.78
CA THR A 201 -0.49 34.82 73.97
C THR A 201 -1.21 34.94 75.29
N SER A 202 -1.54 33.83 75.97
CA SER A 202 -2.06 33.85 77.34
C SER A 202 -1.12 34.56 78.32
N TRP A 203 0.19 34.32 78.20
CA TRP A 203 1.25 34.99 78.97
C TRP A 203 1.48 36.46 78.57
N LEU A 204 0.78 36.94 77.53
CA LEU A 204 0.84 38.32 77.04
C LEU A 204 -0.49 39.07 77.24
N GLU A 205 -1.49 38.43 77.84
CA GLU A 205 -2.87 38.95 77.85
C GLU A 205 -3.05 40.14 78.80
N SER A 206 -2.39 40.12 79.97
CA SER A 206 -2.32 41.24 80.92
C SER A 206 -1.74 42.50 80.26
N TYR A 207 -0.59 42.35 79.59
CA TYR A 207 0.04 43.40 78.80
C TYR A 207 -0.82 43.86 77.61
N LYS A 208 -1.54 42.95 76.94
CA LYS A 208 -2.44 43.27 75.83
C LYS A 208 -3.63 44.11 76.28
N GLU A 209 -4.25 43.79 77.42
CA GLU A 209 -5.40 44.55 77.92
C GLU A 209 -5.01 45.91 78.52
N ALA A 210 -3.78 46.06 79.03
CA ALA A 210 -3.22 47.39 79.31
C ALA A 210 -2.96 48.18 78.01
N ALA A 211 -2.30 47.57 77.02
CA ALA A 211 -2.03 48.18 75.71
C ALA A 211 -3.29 48.62 74.95
N ARG A 212 -4.44 47.97 75.18
CA ARG A 212 -5.76 48.38 74.63
C ARG A 212 -6.40 49.58 75.34
N ARG A 213 -5.89 49.97 76.52
CA ARG A 213 -6.36 51.11 77.32
C ARG A 213 -5.42 52.32 77.24
N GLY A 214 -4.17 52.09 76.83
CA GLY A 214 -3.17 53.13 76.55
C GLY A 214 -3.32 53.80 75.18
N GLY A 215 -2.34 54.65 74.84
CA GLY A 215 -2.31 55.40 73.57
C GLY A 215 -1.93 54.56 72.34
N GLN A 216 -1.97 55.16 71.14
CA GLN A 216 -1.69 54.47 69.86
C GLN A 216 -0.33 53.73 69.82
N ASN A 217 0.68 54.21 70.56
CA ASN A 217 1.99 53.56 70.62
C ASN A 217 1.95 52.21 71.35
N GLU A 218 1.05 52.04 72.32
CA GLU A 218 1.01 50.87 73.21
C GLU A 218 0.39 49.65 72.52
N GLY A 219 -0.63 49.87 71.66
CA GLY A 219 -1.31 48.81 70.90
C GLY A 219 -0.38 47.97 70.01
N ASN A 220 0.81 48.49 69.70
CA ASN A 220 1.86 47.80 68.95
C ASN A 220 2.72 46.84 69.81
N PHE A 221 2.36 46.58 71.08
CA PHE A 221 3.11 45.72 72.00
C PHE A 221 3.54 44.38 71.40
N LYS A 222 2.66 43.67 70.69
CA LYS A 222 3.00 42.39 70.04
C LYS A 222 4.08 42.53 68.97
N ASP A 223 4.05 43.61 68.18
CA ASP A 223 5.11 43.91 67.22
C ASP A 223 6.41 44.31 67.91
N GLN A 224 6.37 44.94 69.09
CA GLN A 224 7.57 45.17 69.89
C GLN A 224 8.19 43.86 70.40
N VAL A 225 7.38 42.90 70.88
CA VAL A 225 7.86 41.55 71.23
C VAL A 225 8.55 40.90 70.03
N LYS A 226 7.89 40.88 68.85
CA LYS A 226 8.47 40.39 67.59
C LYS A 226 9.80 41.08 67.26
N ASN A 227 9.81 42.42 67.26
CA ASN A 227 10.97 43.22 66.88
C ASN A 227 12.15 43.02 67.85
N LYS A 228 11.93 42.99 69.17
CA LYS A 228 13.02 42.74 70.13
C LYS A 228 13.56 41.30 70.06
N ILE A 229 12.77 40.31 69.61
CA ILE A 229 13.27 38.96 69.27
C ILE A 229 14.13 39.02 67.99
N MET A 230 13.60 39.59 66.91
CA MET A 230 14.24 39.68 65.59
C MET A 230 15.48 40.59 65.55
N LEU A 231 15.75 41.35 66.61
CA LEU A 231 16.94 42.19 66.80
C LEU A 231 18.05 41.53 67.65
N GLN A 232 17.90 40.29 68.12
CA GLN A 232 19.00 39.64 68.85
C GLN A 232 20.11 39.15 67.90
N PRO A 233 21.39 39.22 68.33
CA PRO A 233 22.52 38.71 67.55
C PRO A 233 22.38 37.23 67.19
N GLN A 234 21.95 36.38 68.13
CA GLN A 234 21.75 34.94 67.94
C GLN A 234 20.77 34.64 66.79
N ILE A 235 19.59 35.26 66.83
CA ILE A 235 18.55 35.11 65.79
C ILE A 235 19.07 35.62 64.44
N SER A 236 19.80 36.73 64.44
CA SER A 236 20.36 37.33 63.23
C SER A 236 21.49 36.48 62.62
N HIS A 237 22.29 35.81 63.45
CA HIS A 237 23.31 34.85 63.01
C HIS A 237 22.68 33.57 62.45
N ALA A 238 21.73 32.95 63.16
CA ALA A 238 21.01 31.77 62.68
C ALA A 238 20.34 32.02 61.31
N ILE A 239 19.74 33.21 61.12
CA ILE A 239 19.20 33.67 59.84
C ILE A 239 20.29 33.81 58.77
N LYS A 240 21.47 34.37 59.11
CA LYS A 240 22.58 34.58 58.18
C LYS A 240 23.16 33.24 57.69
N GLU A 241 23.37 32.27 58.58
CA GLU A 241 23.90 30.96 58.19
C GLU A 241 22.87 30.18 57.35
N ALA A 242 21.60 30.17 57.77
CA ALA A 242 20.51 29.60 56.99
C ALA A 242 20.41 30.18 55.56
N GLN A 243 20.58 31.50 55.41
CA GLN A 243 20.50 32.18 54.12
C GLN A 243 21.60 31.72 53.13
N GLN A 244 22.75 31.25 53.60
CA GLN A 244 23.83 30.74 52.72
C GLN A 244 23.43 29.48 51.95
N HIS A 245 22.49 28.69 52.49
CA HIS A 245 21.99 27.49 51.81
C HIS A 245 21.10 27.82 50.60
N ILE A 246 20.48 29.01 50.56
CA ILE A 246 19.52 29.39 49.51
C ILE A 246 19.80 30.79 48.94
N THR A 247 20.44 30.80 47.77
CA THR A 247 20.82 32.01 47.01
C THR A 247 20.28 31.94 45.58
N ALA A 248 20.25 33.07 44.87
CA ALA A 248 19.72 33.13 43.50
C ALA A 248 20.40 32.12 42.55
N GLN A 249 21.72 31.93 42.70
CA GLN A 249 22.52 31.00 41.89
C GLN A 249 22.20 29.52 42.17
N LYS A 250 21.53 29.21 43.28
CA LYS A 250 21.13 27.84 43.65
C LYS A 250 19.73 27.49 43.15
N VAL A 251 18.89 28.46 42.80
CA VAL A 251 17.53 28.20 42.27
C VAL A 251 17.62 27.83 40.79
N ASN A 252 17.14 26.65 40.44
CA ASN A 252 17.28 26.05 39.10
C ASN A 252 16.02 25.25 38.72
N ASP A 253 16.03 24.53 37.60
CA ASP A 253 14.84 23.80 37.09
C ASP A 253 14.58 22.43 37.74
N LYS A 254 15.44 21.97 38.66
CA LYS A 254 15.19 20.75 39.42
C LYS A 254 14.46 21.03 40.73
N ILE A 255 13.31 20.38 40.90
CA ILE A 255 12.42 20.48 42.06
C ILE A 255 13.16 20.02 43.33
N VAL A 256 13.86 18.88 43.27
CA VAL A 256 14.63 18.34 44.39
C VAL A 256 15.70 19.32 44.86
N ASN A 257 16.44 19.97 43.95
CA ASN A 257 17.49 20.93 44.31
C ASN A 257 16.91 22.14 45.06
N ASN A 258 15.84 22.72 44.52
CA ASN A 258 15.15 23.88 45.09
C ASN A 258 14.58 23.59 46.48
N LEU A 259 13.90 22.45 46.65
CA LEU A 259 13.32 22.05 47.93
C LEU A 259 14.40 21.66 48.94
N THR A 260 15.45 20.97 48.53
CA THR A 260 16.60 20.64 49.38
C THR A 260 17.29 21.89 49.89
N ALA A 261 17.45 22.95 49.08
CA ALA A 261 18.01 24.23 49.54
C ALA A 261 17.17 24.89 50.65
N ILE A 262 15.82 24.81 50.57
CA ILE A 262 14.92 25.28 51.63
C ILE A 262 15.07 24.40 52.89
N VAL A 263 15.07 23.07 52.73
CA VAL A 263 15.23 22.11 53.83
C VAL A 263 16.57 22.30 54.55
N SER A 264 17.66 22.52 53.83
CA SER A 264 18.96 22.86 54.41
C SER A 264 18.92 24.18 55.16
N ALA A 265 18.39 25.25 54.57
CA ALA A 265 18.27 26.54 55.24
C ALA A 265 17.47 26.45 56.55
N CYS A 266 16.32 25.76 56.54
CA CYS A 266 15.51 25.53 57.72
C CYS A 266 16.21 24.66 58.78
N ASN A 267 16.90 23.59 58.39
CA ASN A 267 17.66 22.76 59.35
C ASN A 267 18.86 23.52 59.94
N THR A 268 19.56 24.35 59.16
CA THR A 268 20.66 25.19 59.67
C THR A 268 20.14 26.25 60.63
N PHE A 269 19.05 26.94 60.31
CA PHE A 269 18.41 27.88 61.24
C PHE A 269 18.03 27.19 62.57
N VAL A 270 17.42 26.01 62.49
CA VAL A 270 17.07 25.21 63.67
C VAL A 270 18.32 24.83 64.46
N SER A 271 19.38 24.35 63.81
CA SER A 271 20.64 23.97 64.49
C SER A 271 21.28 25.14 65.23
N GLU A 272 21.37 26.33 64.61
CA GLU A 272 21.94 27.51 65.26
C GLU A 272 21.03 28.10 66.35
N LEU A 273 19.70 28.01 66.21
CA LEU A 273 18.76 28.44 67.24
C LEU A 273 18.75 27.47 68.43
N ASP A 274 18.73 26.15 68.18
CA ASP A 274 18.67 25.11 69.20
C ASP A 274 19.84 25.22 70.19
N LYS A 275 21.05 25.42 69.65
CA LYS A 275 22.28 25.73 70.42
C LYS A 275 22.12 26.87 71.43
N GLU A 276 21.22 27.82 71.22
CA GLU A 276 21.02 29.01 72.06
C GLU A 276 19.76 28.95 72.93
N ILE A 277 18.89 27.94 72.74
CA ILE A 277 17.70 27.67 73.57
C ILE A 277 17.84 26.43 74.46
N MET A 278 19.03 25.84 74.53
CA MET A 278 19.38 24.82 75.53
C MET A 278 19.17 25.32 76.97
N LYS A 279 18.96 24.39 77.91
CA LYS A 279 18.46 24.65 79.28
C LYS A 279 19.20 25.77 80.05
N ASP A 280 20.53 25.87 79.88
CA ASP A 280 21.37 26.87 80.56
C ASP A 280 21.54 28.19 79.77
N LYS A 281 21.13 28.21 78.49
CA LYS A 281 21.28 29.34 77.56
C LYS A 281 19.99 30.07 77.25
N LEU A 282 18.84 29.38 77.31
CA LEU A 282 17.53 29.97 77.03
C LEU A 282 17.23 31.21 77.88
N GLY A 283 17.68 31.25 79.14
CA GLY A 283 17.63 32.48 79.97
C GLY A 283 18.54 33.59 79.45
N LYS A 284 19.78 33.26 79.07
CA LYS A 284 20.78 34.19 78.50
C LYS A 284 20.30 34.83 77.19
N LEU A 285 19.44 34.18 76.42
CA LEU A 285 18.79 34.74 75.23
C LEU A 285 17.47 35.46 75.55
N ALA A 286 16.58 34.86 76.36
CA ALA A 286 15.24 35.39 76.63
C ALA A 286 15.24 36.61 77.55
N ASP A 287 16.11 36.65 78.56
CA ASP A 287 16.07 37.70 79.58
C ASP A 287 16.55 39.07 79.02
N PRO A 288 17.59 39.16 78.14
CA PRO A 288 17.89 40.38 77.41
C PRO A 288 16.82 40.82 76.40
N ILE A 289 15.99 39.91 75.87
CA ILE A 289 14.81 40.28 75.09
C ILE A 289 13.78 40.94 76.02
N ALA A 290 13.49 40.31 77.17
CA ALA A 290 12.53 40.84 78.16
C ALA A 290 12.94 42.24 78.65
N GLN A 291 14.22 42.46 78.99
CA GLN A 291 14.70 43.77 79.42
C GLN A 291 14.58 44.84 78.32
N LYS A 292 14.89 44.50 77.05
CA LYS A 292 14.70 45.42 75.90
C LYS A 292 13.22 45.74 75.60
N ILE A 293 12.28 44.89 76.06
CA ILE A 293 10.84 45.14 75.99
C ILE A 293 10.39 46.02 77.18
N LYS A 294 10.83 45.70 78.41
CA LYS A 294 10.57 46.53 79.60
C LYS A 294 11.05 47.96 79.41
N HIS A 295 12.28 48.15 78.94
CA HIS A 295 12.83 49.49 78.73
C HIS A 295 12.05 50.29 77.68
N TRP A 296 11.43 49.61 76.69
CA TRP A 296 10.49 50.27 75.79
C TRP A 296 9.17 50.65 76.50
N MET A 297 8.69 49.84 77.45
CA MET A 297 7.47 50.11 78.23
C MET A 297 7.60 51.27 79.23
N GLU A 298 8.80 51.74 79.56
CA GLU A 298 9.01 52.82 80.53
C GLU A 298 8.19 54.07 80.14
N GLY A 299 7.38 54.56 81.10
CA GLY A 299 6.47 55.70 80.89
C GLY A 299 5.15 55.40 80.16
N GLN A 300 4.89 54.15 79.75
CA GLN A 300 3.62 53.74 79.11
C GLN A 300 2.65 53.11 80.13
N SER A 301 1.35 53.02 79.82
CA SER A 301 0.37 52.39 80.73
C SER A 301 0.67 50.91 81.01
N VAL A 302 1.21 50.20 80.02
CA VAL A 302 1.73 48.82 80.14
C VAL A 302 2.84 48.63 81.19
N TRP A 303 3.54 49.69 81.60
CA TRP A 303 4.56 49.64 82.67
C TRP A 303 4.01 49.13 84.00
N SER A 304 2.74 49.44 84.30
CA SER A 304 2.06 49.02 85.54
C SER A 304 2.07 47.49 85.76
N HIS A 305 2.18 46.70 84.69
CA HIS A 305 2.24 45.23 84.75
C HIS A 305 3.66 44.66 84.83
N VAL A 306 4.72 45.48 84.74
CA VAL A 306 6.12 45.03 84.71
C VAL A 306 6.59 44.40 86.02
N ASN A 307 6.05 44.83 87.17
CA ASN A 307 6.42 44.31 88.49
C ASN A 307 5.80 42.94 88.80
N ASN A 308 4.62 42.64 88.24
CA ASN A 308 3.92 41.37 88.48
C ASN A 308 4.08 40.36 87.32
N GLY A 309 4.32 40.83 86.09
CA GLY A 309 4.34 40.00 84.87
C GLY A 309 5.72 39.66 84.30
N ASP A 310 6.84 39.97 84.99
CA ASP A 310 8.19 39.65 84.50
C ASP A 310 8.38 38.17 84.16
N ALA A 311 7.80 37.29 84.98
CA ALA A 311 7.78 35.85 84.73
C ALA A 311 6.99 35.52 83.45
N ASP A 312 5.80 36.10 83.29
CA ASP A 312 4.94 35.86 82.13
C ASP A 312 5.58 36.33 80.82
N LEU A 313 6.15 37.54 80.80
CA LEU A 313 6.87 38.07 79.64
C LEU A 313 8.06 37.18 79.26
N LYS A 314 8.85 36.74 80.24
CA LYS A 314 9.95 35.79 80.01
C LYS A 314 9.44 34.44 79.51
N CYS A 315 8.37 33.90 80.09
CA CYS A 315 7.72 32.67 79.63
C CYS A 315 7.23 32.80 78.18
N ALA A 316 6.54 33.88 77.83
CA ALA A 316 6.08 34.15 76.47
C ALA A 316 7.23 34.17 75.45
N ILE A 317 8.35 34.82 75.77
CA ILE A 317 9.54 34.86 74.92
C ILE A 317 10.16 33.46 74.79
N ARG A 318 10.31 32.73 75.90
CA ARG A 318 10.88 31.37 75.92
C ARG A 318 10.04 30.39 75.09
N TYR A 319 8.72 30.39 75.27
CA TYR A 319 7.81 29.61 74.44
C TYR A 319 7.78 30.07 72.98
N THR A 320 7.96 31.37 72.70
CA THR A 320 8.07 31.88 71.32
C THR A 320 9.30 31.30 70.62
N LEU A 321 10.46 31.31 71.28
CA LEU A 321 11.70 30.76 70.74
C LEU A 321 11.63 29.24 70.52
N LEU A 322 11.05 28.50 71.46
CA LEU A 322 10.83 27.05 71.36
C LEU A 322 9.84 26.71 70.22
N ALA A 323 8.71 27.41 70.12
CA ALA A 323 7.71 27.20 69.08
C ALA A 323 8.23 27.59 67.68
N LEU A 324 9.07 28.63 67.59
CA LEU A 324 9.78 28.99 66.36
C LEU A 324 10.72 27.86 65.91
N CYS A 325 11.55 27.34 66.82
CA CYS A 325 12.46 26.23 66.52
C CYS A 325 11.70 24.98 66.04
N ALA A 326 10.68 24.56 66.79
CA ALA A 326 9.83 23.42 66.43
C ALA A 326 9.10 23.61 65.10
N GLY A 327 8.51 24.79 64.86
CA GLY A 327 7.78 25.09 63.63
C GLY A 327 8.68 25.08 62.38
N VAL A 328 9.88 25.64 62.45
CA VAL A 328 10.84 25.58 61.32
C VAL A 328 11.35 24.17 61.09
N LYS A 329 11.52 23.36 62.16
CA LYS A 329 11.89 21.94 62.03
C LYS A 329 10.76 21.12 61.39
N GLN A 330 9.51 21.39 61.74
CA GLN A 330 8.34 20.77 61.10
C GLN A 330 8.29 21.09 59.60
N VAL A 331 8.41 22.38 59.23
CA VAL A 331 8.45 22.81 57.82
C VAL A 331 9.58 22.12 57.04
N ALA A 332 10.78 22.00 57.62
CA ALA A 332 11.88 21.26 57.00
C ALA A 332 11.55 19.76 56.79
N THR A 333 10.84 19.16 57.75
CA THR A 333 10.49 17.73 57.74
C THR A 333 9.38 17.42 56.74
N GLU A 334 8.36 18.28 56.65
CA GLU A 334 7.26 18.17 55.67
C GLU A 334 7.75 18.40 54.23
N ILE A 335 8.58 19.43 54.00
CA ILE A 335 9.15 19.69 52.66
C ILE A 335 10.07 18.54 52.25
N ASN A 336 10.86 17.96 53.16
CA ASN A 336 11.70 16.81 52.82
C ASN A 336 10.84 15.57 52.50
N SER A 337 9.97 15.16 53.42
CA SER A 337 9.23 13.89 53.32
C SER A 337 8.18 13.89 52.20
N LEU A 338 7.42 14.97 52.01
CA LEU A 338 6.43 15.06 50.93
C LEU A 338 7.03 15.69 49.68
N GLY A 339 7.59 16.89 49.83
CA GLY A 339 8.09 17.69 48.71
C GLY A 339 9.24 17.02 47.96
N THR A 340 10.28 16.57 48.66
CA THR A 340 11.48 15.97 48.04
C THR A 340 11.32 14.46 47.82
N ASP A 341 10.98 13.71 48.87
CA ASP A 341 11.02 12.23 48.85
C ASP A 341 9.84 11.56 48.14
N LYS A 342 8.62 12.08 48.29
CA LYS A 342 7.44 11.52 47.61
C LYS A 342 7.23 12.07 46.20
N PHE A 343 7.33 13.39 46.01
CA PHE A 343 6.98 14.02 44.73
C PHE A 343 8.19 14.48 43.91
N GLY A 344 9.12 15.21 44.51
CA GLY A 344 10.21 15.89 43.79
C GLY A 344 11.05 14.96 42.93
N LYS A 345 11.51 13.83 43.49
CA LYS A 345 12.29 12.82 42.77
C LYS A 345 11.55 12.23 41.56
N ILE A 346 10.24 11.99 41.69
CA ILE A 346 9.40 11.46 40.62
C ILE A 346 9.22 12.51 39.51
N LEU A 347 8.92 13.76 39.88
CA LEU A 347 8.70 14.85 38.94
C LEU A 347 9.98 15.21 38.16
N ASP A 348 11.13 15.28 38.84
CA ASP A 348 12.43 15.57 38.22
C ASP A 348 12.92 14.46 37.26
N ALA A 349 12.39 13.23 37.40
CA ALA A 349 12.68 12.10 36.52
C ALA A 349 11.66 11.98 35.36
N ILE A 350 10.37 12.26 35.59
CA ILE A 350 9.33 12.21 34.55
C ILE A 350 9.41 13.41 33.59
N LYS A 351 9.81 14.61 34.06
CA LYS A 351 9.89 15.81 33.22
C LYS A 351 10.66 15.60 31.90
N PRO A 352 11.92 15.11 31.88
CA PRO A 352 12.65 14.91 30.62
C PRO A 352 11.96 13.92 29.67
N THR A 353 11.30 12.87 30.18
CA THR A 353 10.53 11.92 29.35
C THR A 353 9.32 12.58 28.71
N VAL A 354 8.61 13.44 29.43
CA VAL A 354 7.48 14.22 28.90
C VAL A 354 7.95 15.30 27.91
N ASP A 355 9.10 15.92 28.16
CA ASP A 355 9.71 16.90 27.26
C ASP A 355 10.16 16.29 25.92
N ASP A 356 10.78 15.11 25.95
CA ASP A 356 11.22 14.38 24.77
C ASP A 356 10.02 13.81 23.98
N LEU A 357 9.02 13.26 24.67
CA LEU A 357 7.79 12.79 24.02
C LEU A 357 6.99 13.93 23.37
N ASP A 358 6.86 15.08 24.05
CA ASP A 358 6.28 16.32 23.50
C ASP A 358 7.02 16.78 22.24
N LYS A 359 8.37 16.73 22.26
CA LYS A 359 9.21 17.06 21.12
C LYS A 359 8.98 16.09 19.94
N GLN A 360 9.10 14.78 20.17
CA GLN A 360 8.96 13.76 19.12
C GLN A 360 7.56 13.78 18.48
N LEU A 361 6.51 13.99 19.26
CA LEU A 361 5.14 14.10 18.76
C LEU A 361 4.91 15.41 17.97
N LYS A 362 5.61 16.49 18.30
CA LYS A 362 5.64 17.71 17.47
C LYS A 362 6.40 17.46 16.17
N GLU A 363 7.57 16.83 16.20
CA GLU A 363 8.34 16.48 15.00
C GLU A 363 7.57 15.55 14.06
N ALA A 364 6.78 14.60 14.60
CA ALA A 364 5.96 13.69 13.81
C ALA A 364 4.68 14.31 13.20
N THR A 365 4.15 15.41 13.76
CA THR A 365 2.87 16.04 13.34
C THR A 365 2.98 17.48 12.85
N GLN A 366 4.19 18.03 12.75
CA GLN A 366 4.44 19.35 12.15
C GLN A 366 5.07 19.20 10.76
N ILE A 367 4.76 20.14 9.87
CA ILE A 367 5.38 20.24 8.55
C ILE A 367 6.83 20.75 8.74
N PRO A 368 7.85 20.07 8.18
CA PRO A 368 9.25 20.48 8.32
C PRO A 368 9.52 21.90 7.81
N LYS A 369 10.49 22.60 8.43
CA LYS A 369 11.01 23.90 7.98
C LYS A 369 12.48 23.78 7.55
N PRO A 370 12.90 24.46 6.47
CA PRO A 370 12.12 25.32 5.58
C PRO A 370 11.16 24.53 4.67
N ALA A 371 10.00 25.12 4.34
CA ALA A 371 8.90 24.47 3.62
C ALA A 371 9.13 24.31 2.10
N GLY A 372 10.36 23.99 1.68
CA GLY A 372 10.79 24.02 0.28
C GLY A 372 10.50 22.77 -0.54
N ALA A 373 10.20 21.63 0.09
CA ALA A 373 10.06 20.34 -0.61
C ALA A 373 8.92 19.45 -0.09
N GLN A 374 8.59 19.51 1.20
CA GLN A 374 7.61 18.62 1.83
C GLN A 374 6.41 19.42 2.36
N LYS A 375 5.20 19.06 1.92
CA LYS A 375 3.94 19.73 2.30
C LYS A 375 3.28 19.11 3.53
N ASP A 376 3.57 17.85 3.80
CA ASP A 376 2.88 17.00 4.77
C ASP A 376 3.77 16.77 6.00
N SER A 377 3.19 16.68 7.20
CA SER A 377 3.89 16.14 8.38
C SER A 377 4.35 14.69 8.14
N PRO A 378 5.33 14.14 8.88
CA PRO A 378 5.69 12.72 8.77
C PRO A 378 4.50 11.77 8.94
N ALA A 379 3.55 12.08 9.85
CA ALA A 379 2.33 11.30 10.02
C ALA A 379 1.35 11.46 8.83
N GLN A 380 1.17 12.68 8.32
CA GLN A 380 0.35 12.94 7.13
C GLN A 380 0.92 12.27 5.88
N ALA A 381 2.25 12.23 5.72
CA ALA A 381 2.89 11.55 4.61
C ALA A 381 2.60 10.03 4.59
N VAL A 382 2.46 9.41 5.77
CA VAL A 382 2.00 8.01 5.89
C VAL A 382 0.53 7.87 5.51
N ASP A 383 -0.35 8.73 6.04
CA ASP A 383 -1.78 8.72 5.70
C ASP A 383 -2.02 8.96 4.19
N SER A 384 -1.29 9.91 3.60
CA SER A 384 -1.25 10.19 2.15
C SER A 384 -0.77 8.97 1.35
N LYS A 385 0.29 8.28 1.78
CA LYS A 385 0.81 7.10 1.06
C LYS A 385 -0.08 5.86 1.19
N LEU A 386 -0.74 5.66 2.34
CA LEU A 386 -1.76 4.62 2.49
C LEU A 386 -2.95 4.88 1.57
N LYS A 387 -3.33 6.16 1.39
CA LYS A 387 -4.34 6.54 0.40
C LYS A 387 -3.87 6.27 -1.04
N ASP A 388 -2.67 6.70 -1.43
CA ASP A 388 -2.14 6.46 -2.78
C ASP A 388 -2.17 4.96 -3.14
N VAL A 389 -1.80 4.08 -2.20
CA VAL A 389 -1.85 2.62 -2.38
C VAL A 389 -3.28 2.11 -2.51
N ARG A 390 -4.24 2.61 -1.71
CA ARG A 390 -5.66 2.23 -1.81
C ARG A 390 -6.23 2.64 -3.18
N ASP A 391 -5.94 3.86 -3.62
CA ASP A 391 -6.41 4.41 -4.88
C ASP A 391 -5.77 3.68 -6.09
N GLU A 392 -4.50 3.28 -6.01
CA GLU A 392 -3.86 2.42 -7.03
C GLU A 392 -4.47 1.01 -7.08
N VAL A 393 -4.71 0.35 -5.93
CA VAL A 393 -5.33 -0.98 -5.88
C VAL A 393 -6.73 -0.97 -6.48
N GLN A 394 -7.52 0.08 -6.24
CA GLN A 394 -8.81 0.28 -6.92
C GLN A 394 -8.64 0.50 -8.43
N GLY A 395 -7.62 1.26 -8.85
CA GLY A 395 -7.29 1.48 -10.25
C GLY A 395 -6.78 0.27 -11.04
N LEU A 396 -6.35 -0.81 -10.37
CA LEU A 396 -5.83 -2.02 -11.03
C LEU A 396 -6.87 -2.69 -11.95
N GLU A 397 -8.17 -2.69 -11.61
CA GLU A 397 -9.20 -3.34 -12.42
C GLU A 397 -9.37 -2.65 -13.78
N GLY A 398 -9.26 -1.31 -13.84
CA GLY A 398 -9.26 -0.55 -15.09
C GLY A 398 -8.03 -0.83 -15.95
N LYS A 399 -6.82 -0.82 -15.33
CA LYS A 399 -5.55 -1.16 -16.00
C LYS A 399 -5.60 -2.58 -16.59
N PHE A 400 -6.09 -3.54 -15.82
CA PHE A 400 -6.21 -4.94 -16.22
C PHE A 400 -7.23 -5.13 -17.34
N THR A 401 -8.40 -4.48 -17.26
CA THR A 401 -9.45 -4.55 -18.30
C THR A 401 -8.93 -4.09 -19.66
N ALA A 402 -8.12 -3.02 -19.69
CA ALA A 402 -7.50 -2.54 -20.93
C ALA A 402 -6.53 -3.56 -21.55
N VAL A 403 -5.63 -4.14 -20.75
CA VAL A 403 -4.69 -5.18 -21.22
C VAL A 403 -5.43 -6.44 -21.67
N LYS A 404 -6.49 -6.84 -20.95
CA LYS A 404 -7.31 -7.99 -21.33
C LYS A 404 -8.06 -7.76 -22.63
N HIS A 405 -8.57 -6.56 -22.90
CA HIS A 405 -9.26 -6.25 -24.16
C HIS A 405 -8.38 -6.53 -25.39
N ASP A 406 -7.14 -6.04 -25.38
CA ASP A 406 -6.23 -6.19 -26.53
C ASP A 406 -5.76 -7.65 -26.70
N LEU A 407 -5.56 -8.36 -25.59
CA LEU A 407 -5.30 -9.81 -25.60
C LEU A 407 -6.51 -10.60 -26.13
N GLN A 408 -7.72 -10.33 -25.62
CA GLN A 408 -8.95 -11.00 -26.03
C GLN A 408 -9.18 -10.83 -27.53
N LYS A 409 -9.00 -9.62 -28.07
CA LYS A 409 -9.11 -9.35 -29.50
C LYS A 409 -8.14 -10.21 -30.33
N ALA A 410 -6.86 -10.27 -29.94
CA ALA A 410 -5.87 -11.11 -30.62
C ALA A 410 -6.19 -12.61 -30.51
N VAL A 411 -6.87 -13.03 -29.45
CA VAL A 411 -7.28 -14.41 -29.19
C VAL A 411 -8.57 -14.80 -29.93
N ASP A 412 -9.51 -13.87 -30.09
CA ASP A 412 -10.74 -14.06 -30.88
C ASP A 412 -10.46 -14.16 -32.39
N ASP A 413 -9.33 -13.61 -32.87
CA ASP A 413 -8.83 -13.77 -34.24
C ASP A 413 -8.13 -15.13 -34.51
N LEU A 414 -7.73 -15.88 -33.48
CA LEU A 414 -7.01 -17.16 -33.65
C LEU A 414 -7.79 -18.22 -34.46
N PRO A 415 -9.10 -18.45 -34.25
CA PRO A 415 -9.86 -19.39 -35.08
C PRO A 415 -9.85 -19.02 -36.56
N ASN A 416 -9.98 -17.71 -36.87
CA ASN A 416 -9.93 -17.21 -38.25
C ASN A 416 -8.54 -17.43 -38.87
N ALA A 417 -7.46 -17.22 -38.11
CA ALA A 417 -6.10 -17.48 -38.56
C ALA A 417 -5.85 -18.98 -38.83
N VAL A 418 -6.33 -19.86 -37.94
CA VAL A 418 -6.26 -21.32 -38.09
C VAL A 418 -7.06 -21.81 -39.31
N ASP A 419 -8.28 -21.31 -39.51
CA ASP A 419 -9.08 -21.68 -40.69
C ASP A 419 -8.48 -21.16 -42.00
N ASN A 420 -7.93 -19.94 -42.03
CA ASN A 420 -7.21 -19.43 -43.19
C ASN A 420 -5.98 -20.28 -43.53
N PHE A 421 -5.18 -20.67 -42.52
CA PHE A 421 -4.05 -21.59 -42.71
C PHE A 421 -4.51 -22.96 -43.23
N ASN A 422 -5.56 -23.54 -42.62
CA ASN A 422 -6.15 -24.81 -43.04
C ASN A 422 -6.65 -24.77 -44.50
N GLN A 423 -7.29 -23.67 -44.92
CA GLN A 423 -7.76 -23.48 -46.29
C GLN A 423 -6.60 -23.36 -47.28
N GLN A 424 -5.55 -22.58 -46.95
CA GLN A 424 -4.37 -22.44 -47.80
C GLN A 424 -3.61 -23.77 -47.96
N ALA A 425 -3.43 -24.53 -46.87
CA ALA A 425 -2.81 -25.85 -46.91
C ALA A 425 -3.61 -26.83 -47.79
N GLN A 426 -4.94 -26.86 -47.66
CA GLN A 426 -5.79 -27.67 -48.55
C GLN A 426 -5.71 -27.23 -50.01
N ALA A 427 -5.62 -25.93 -50.30
CA ALA A 427 -5.46 -25.41 -51.64
C ALA A 427 -4.11 -25.82 -52.27
N GLN A 428 -3.01 -25.75 -51.50
CA GLN A 428 -1.69 -26.19 -51.94
C GLN A 428 -1.65 -27.70 -52.24
N ILE A 429 -2.23 -28.55 -51.36
CA ILE A 429 -2.33 -30.00 -51.59
C ILE A 429 -3.12 -30.29 -52.87
N ARG A 430 -4.26 -29.63 -53.08
CA ARG A 430 -5.08 -29.78 -54.30
C ARG A 430 -4.33 -29.32 -55.55
N ALA A 431 -3.53 -28.24 -55.47
CA ALA A 431 -2.72 -27.76 -56.59
C ALA A 431 -1.56 -28.72 -56.91
N ALA A 432 -0.84 -29.20 -55.90
CA ALA A 432 0.23 -30.18 -56.07
C ALA A 432 -0.27 -31.50 -56.67
N ALA A 433 -1.42 -32.01 -56.20
CA ALA A 433 -2.05 -33.20 -56.77
C ALA A 433 -2.49 -32.99 -58.23
N LYS A 434 -3.11 -31.86 -58.57
CA LYS A 434 -3.44 -31.51 -59.96
C LYS A 434 -2.20 -31.45 -60.85
N ALA A 435 -1.10 -30.88 -60.36
CA ALA A 435 0.17 -30.83 -61.09
C ALA A 435 0.80 -32.22 -61.27
N ALA A 436 0.73 -33.09 -60.25
CA ALA A 436 1.21 -34.47 -60.34
C ALA A 436 0.38 -35.30 -61.35
N ILE A 437 -0.95 -35.21 -61.31
CA ILE A 437 -1.85 -35.84 -62.27
C ILE A 437 -1.58 -35.30 -63.69
N GLY A 438 -1.41 -33.99 -63.84
CA GLY A 438 -1.08 -33.36 -65.13
C GLY A 438 0.24 -33.85 -65.72
N LYS A 439 1.29 -33.99 -64.89
CA LYS A 439 2.57 -34.59 -65.31
C LYS A 439 2.42 -36.07 -65.66
N ALA A 440 1.72 -36.86 -64.83
CA ALA A 440 1.49 -38.28 -65.08
C ALA A 440 0.68 -38.52 -66.37
N ALA A 441 -0.29 -37.66 -66.69
CA ALA A 441 -1.00 -37.67 -67.96
C ALA A 441 -0.08 -37.28 -69.14
N GLY A 442 0.77 -36.26 -68.97
CA GLY A 442 1.79 -35.88 -69.96
C GLY A 442 2.78 -37.00 -70.27
N GLU A 443 3.16 -37.80 -69.26
CA GLU A 443 4.00 -39.00 -69.42
C GLU A 443 3.33 -40.15 -70.20
N ILE A 444 2.04 -40.05 -70.55
CA ILE A 444 1.35 -40.97 -71.46
C ILE A 444 1.46 -40.47 -72.92
N SER A 445 1.60 -39.16 -73.14
CA SER A 445 1.61 -38.49 -74.45
C SER A 445 2.98 -37.86 -74.81
N THR A 446 4.09 -38.54 -74.47
CA THR A 446 5.48 -38.07 -74.70
C THR A 446 5.97 -38.16 -76.16
N GLY A 447 5.27 -37.46 -77.05
CA GLY A 447 5.66 -37.18 -78.43
C GLY A 447 5.20 -35.78 -78.86
N SER A 448 5.96 -35.12 -79.75
CA SER A 448 5.61 -33.80 -80.29
C SER A 448 4.47 -33.82 -81.31
N ASP A 449 4.03 -35.01 -81.73
CA ASP A 449 2.72 -35.26 -82.35
C ASP A 449 1.80 -35.93 -81.30
N PRO A 450 0.62 -35.36 -80.99
CA PRO A 450 -0.38 -35.99 -80.13
C PRO A 450 -0.86 -37.39 -80.55
N LYS A 451 -0.51 -37.86 -81.75
CA LYS A 451 -0.77 -39.23 -82.25
C LYS A 451 0.36 -40.22 -81.96
N ALA A 452 1.55 -39.75 -81.57
CA ALA A 452 2.75 -40.57 -81.39
C ALA A 452 2.82 -41.22 -79.99
N ILE A 453 1.95 -42.21 -79.74
CA ILE A 453 2.04 -43.05 -78.53
C ILE A 453 3.29 -43.94 -78.63
N LYS A 454 4.13 -43.95 -77.57
CA LYS A 454 5.24 -44.91 -77.44
C LYS A 454 4.70 -46.29 -77.05
N LEU A 455 4.17 -47.00 -78.04
CA LEU A 455 3.49 -48.29 -77.91
C LEU A 455 4.32 -49.31 -77.13
N GLU A 456 5.63 -49.40 -77.40
CA GLU A 456 6.59 -50.26 -76.70
C GLU A 456 6.46 -50.28 -75.16
N ASN A 457 6.28 -49.10 -74.54
CA ASN A 457 6.22 -48.96 -73.09
C ASN A 457 4.79 -48.78 -72.54
N LYS A 458 3.77 -48.67 -73.40
CA LYS A 458 2.38 -48.31 -73.02
C LYS A 458 1.33 -49.34 -73.44
N MET A 459 1.64 -50.13 -74.47
CA MET A 459 0.88 -51.27 -74.98
C MET A 459 1.87 -52.38 -75.37
N PRO A 460 2.65 -52.92 -74.40
CA PRO A 460 3.79 -53.80 -74.70
C PRO A 460 3.35 -55.09 -75.39
N THR A 461 2.16 -55.60 -75.06
CA THR A 461 1.57 -56.81 -75.65
C THR A 461 1.27 -56.61 -77.13
N PHE A 462 0.59 -55.50 -77.47
CA PHE A 462 0.33 -55.11 -78.85
C PHE A 462 1.62 -54.77 -79.60
N ASN A 463 2.55 -54.03 -79.00
CA ASN A 463 3.80 -53.64 -79.66
C ASN A 463 4.68 -54.85 -80.00
N GLY A 464 4.80 -55.82 -79.09
CA GLY A 464 5.53 -57.06 -79.35
C GLY A 464 4.96 -57.84 -80.54
N GLN A 465 3.64 -58.07 -80.55
CA GLN A 465 2.96 -58.74 -81.67
C GLN A 465 3.03 -57.93 -82.98
N PHE A 466 2.86 -56.60 -82.92
CA PHE A 466 2.97 -55.74 -84.10
C PHE A 466 4.39 -55.77 -84.70
N SER A 467 5.43 -55.68 -83.87
CA SER A 467 6.82 -55.82 -84.30
C SER A 467 7.12 -57.22 -84.85
N GLN A 468 6.55 -58.28 -84.26
CA GLN A 468 6.65 -59.65 -84.77
C GLN A 468 5.94 -59.83 -86.12
N ILE A 469 4.76 -59.24 -86.33
CA ILE A 469 4.08 -59.19 -87.62
C ILE A 469 4.94 -58.45 -88.66
N GLN A 470 5.42 -57.24 -88.33
CA GLN A 470 6.17 -56.38 -89.23
C GLN A 470 7.50 -57.00 -89.69
N SER A 471 8.26 -57.59 -88.75
CA SER A 471 9.54 -58.25 -89.04
C SER A 471 9.38 -59.51 -89.90
N ASN A 472 8.35 -60.32 -89.67
CA ASN A 472 8.10 -61.53 -90.47
C ASN A 472 7.52 -61.24 -91.87
N LEU A 473 7.05 -60.02 -92.14
CA LEU A 473 6.56 -59.61 -93.47
C LEU A 473 7.69 -59.12 -94.41
N GLN A 474 8.79 -58.57 -93.89
CA GLN A 474 9.88 -58.04 -94.72
C GLN A 474 10.60 -59.06 -95.63
N PRO A 475 10.78 -60.35 -95.27
CA PRO A 475 11.46 -61.32 -96.14
C PRO A 475 10.68 -61.69 -97.42
N VAL A 476 9.35 -61.49 -97.44
CA VAL A 476 8.46 -62.12 -98.43
C VAL A 476 8.26 -61.27 -99.70
N SER A 477 8.54 -59.96 -99.64
CA SER A 477 8.25 -59.00 -100.70
C SER A 477 9.37 -58.81 -101.74
N SER A 478 10.48 -59.53 -101.63
CA SER A 478 11.73 -59.24 -102.37
C SER A 478 12.06 -60.17 -103.54
N HIS A 479 11.22 -61.15 -103.88
CA HIS A 479 11.48 -62.11 -104.97
C HIS A 479 10.33 -62.35 -105.97
N ARG A 480 10.40 -61.58 -107.08
CA ARG A 480 10.23 -62.04 -108.47
C ARG A 480 8.90 -62.71 -108.87
N PHE A 481 7.88 -61.89 -109.15
CA PHE A 481 7.01 -62.08 -110.32
C PHE A 481 6.86 -60.74 -111.07
N MET A 482 6.74 -60.78 -112.40
CA MET A 482 6.82 -59.60 -113.28
C MET A 482 5.61 -59.49 -114.22
N SER A 483 5.41 -58.26 -114.72
CA SER A 483 4.80 -57.92 -116.02
C SER A 483 3.27 -57.78 -116.10
N ASN A 484 2.87 -56.61 -116.63
CA ASN A 484 1.71 -56.30 -117.47
C ASN A 484 0.33 -56.88 -117.11
N GLN A 485 -0.59 -56.02 -116.67
CA GLN A 485 -1.50 -55.31 -117.59
C GLN A 485 -2.25 -54.15 -116.89
N GLN A 486 -2.67 -53.15 -117.66
CA GLN A 486 -3.47 -52.01 -117.19
C GLN A 486 -4.68 -51.82 -118.11
N PRO A 487 -5.93 -51.93 -117.61
CA PRO A 487 -7.15 -51.46 -118.26
C PRO A 487 -7.63 -50.11 -117.69
N PRO A 488 -8.50 -49.36 -118.40
CA PRO A 488 -9.00 -48.04 -117.99
C PRO A 488 -10.42 -48.04 -117.37
N SER A 489 -10.80 -46.86 -116.88
CA SER A 489 -12.14 -46.26 -116.65
C SER A 489 -13.27 -47.05 -115.94
N ASP A 490 -13.94 -46.39 -114.99
CA ASP A 490 -15.31 -45.85 -115.19
C ASP A 490 -15.83 -45.08 -113.96
N SER A 491 -17.01 -44.46 -114.06
CA SER A 491 -17.75 -43.67 -113.04
C SER A 491 -19.26 -43.78 -113.36
N PRO A 492 -20.24 -43.15 -112.67
CA PRO A 492 -20.32 -42.41 -111.39
C PRO A 492 -21.40 -43.08 -110.47
N PRO A 493 -22.47 -42.47 -109.88
CA PRO A 493 -22.71 -41.16 -109.22
C PRO A 493 -23.41 -41.19 -107.81
N VAL A 494 -23.41 -40.05 -107.08
CA VAL A 494 -24.54 -39.33 -106.37
C VAL A 494 -25.68 -40.17 -105.69
N ARG A 495 -26.13 -39.98 -104.41
CA ARG A 495 -27.01 -38.86 -103.94
C ARG A 495 -27.40 -38.78 -102.41
N HIS A 496 -27.66 -37.54 -101.93
CA HIS A 496 -28.45 -36.96 -100.79
C HIS A 496 -28.71 -37.62 -99.39
N GLN A 497 -28.36 -36.85 -98.31
CA GLN A 497 -29.21 -36.11 -97.31
C GLN A 497 -30.51 -36.70 -96.70
N PRO A 498 -30.88 -36.40 -95.42
CA PRO A 498 -31.27 -35.06 -94.86
C PRO A 498 -30.38 -34.56 -93.67
N GLN A 499 -30.28 -33.28 -93.25
CA GLN A 499 -31.26 -32.29 -92.69
C GLN A 499 -31.85 -32.73 -91.32
N VAL A 500 -31.62 -32.00 -90.21
CA VAL A 500 -32.51 -31.01 -89.51
C VAL A 500 -31.85 -30.74 -88.11
N SER A 501 -31.87 -29.60 -87.39
CA SER A 501 -32.42 -28.23 -87.55
C SER A 501 -31.51 -27.09 -86.98
N HIS A 502 -31.71 -26.64 -85.72
CA HIS A 502 -31.36 -25.32 -85.13
C HIS A 502 -31.12 -25.42 -83.59
N ASN A 503 -30.46 -24.49 -82.88
CA ASN A 503 -30.85 -23.07 -82.71
C ASN A 503 -29.72 -22.11 -82.24
N LYS A 504 -29.94 -20.80 -82.36
CA LYS A 504 -29.08 -19.69 -81.89
C LYS A 504 -29.65 -19.02 -80.62
N ILE A 505 -28.84 -18.21 -79.94
CA ILE A 505 -29.15 -16.81 -79.52
C ILE A 505 -27.87 -16.12 -78.97
N VAL A 506 -27.79 -14.79 -79.10
CA VAL A 506 -26.66 -13.93 -78.65
C VAL A 506 -27.24 -12.59 -78.11
N PRO A 507 -26.47 -11.52 -77.75
CA PRO A 507 -26.36 -11.02 -76.37
C PRO A 507 -27.01 -9.65 -76.07
N SER A 508 -26.99 -9.24 -74.79
CA SER A 508 -26.87 -7.83 -74.30
C SER A 508 -26.54 -7.84 -72.79
N ARG A 509 -25.72 -6.96 -72.19
CA ARG A 509 -25.49 -5.49 -72.21
C ARG A 509 -26.27 -4.70 -71.13
N HIS A 510 -25.65 -3.61 -70.68
CA HIS A 510 -25.88 -2.84 -69.44
C HIS A 510 -27.30 -2.24 -69.26
N LEU A 511 -27.68 -1.93 -68.00
CA LEU A 511 -27.67 -0.54 -67.51
C LEU A 511 -27.63 -0.44 -65.96
N CYS A 512 -27.61 0.79 -65.43
CA CYS A 512 -27.56 1.15 -64.01
C CYS A 512 -28.88 1.82 -63.55
N ILE A 513 -29.04 2.07 -62.23
CA ILE A 513 -29.51 3.33 -61.58
C ILE A 513 -30.26 3.11 -60.23
N ALA A 514 -29.65 3.68 -59.18
CA ALA A 514 -30.18 4.41 -58.00
C ALA A 514 -31.46 4.05 -57.19
N ASN A 515 -31.32 4.28 -55.87
CA ASN A 515 -32.25 4.94 -54.92
C ASN A 515 -33.75 4.57 -54.88
N LEU A 516 -34.21 4.16 -53.69
CA LEU A 516 -34.92 5.07 -52.77
C LEU A 516 -35.16 4.45 -51.38
N ALA A 517 -35.35 5.30 -50.38
CA ALA A 517 -35.90 4.95 -49.06
C ALA A 517 -37.34 5.47 -48.93
N PRO A 518 -38.11 4.99 -47.95
CA PRO A 518 -39.10 5.86 -47.31
C PRO A 518 -39.04 5.86 -45.77
N HIS A 519 -39.35 7.02 -45.19
CA HIS A 519 -39.79 7.13 -43.80
C HIS A 519 -41.24 6.63 -43.63
N ILE A 520 -41.56 6.09 -42.44
CA ILE A 520 -42.81 6.22 -41.65
C ILE A 520 -42.58 5.37 -40.38
N ALA A 521 -42.35 5.94 -39.19
CA ALA A 521 -43.26 6.69 -38.30
C ALA A 521 -44.24 5.79 -37.51
N GLY A 522 -44.08 5.74 -36.18
CA GLY A 522 -44.95 5.01 -35.24
C GLY A 522 -44.63 5.36 -33.78
N ARG A 523 -45.57 5.99 -33.07
CA ARG A 523 -45.47 6.38 -31.65
C ARG A 523 -46.57 5.70 -30.83
N THR A 524 -46.18 5.03 -29.74
CA THR A 524 -46.95 4.84 -28.49
C THR A 524 -45.94 4.41 -27.42
N ARG A 525 -45.70 5.18 -26.35
CA ARG A 525 -46.52 5.29 -25.12
C ARG A 525 -46.83 3.95 -24.46
N CYS A 526 -46.25 3.72 -23.28
CA CYS A 526 -47.01 3.67 -22.03
C CYS A 526 -46.11 4.11 -20.86
N ASN A 527 -46.72 4.52 -19.75
CA ASN A 527 -46.02 4.97 -18.55
C ASN A 527 -45.94 3.82 -17.52
N PHE A 528 -44.88 3.82 -16.71
CA PHE A 528 -44.98 3.88 -15.25
C PHE A 528 -43.76 4.62 -14.69
#